data_AF-A0A3C1DFP8-F1
#
_entry.id   AF-A0A3C1DFP8-F1
#
_cell.length_a   1.000
_cell.length_b   1.000
_cell.length_c   1.000
_cell.angle_alpha   90.00
_cell.angle_beta   90.00
_cell.angle_gamma   90.00
#
_symmetry.space_group_name_H-M   'P 1'
#
loop_
_entity.id
_entity.type
_entity.pdbx_description
1 polymer ?
#
loop_
_entity_poly.entity_id
_entity_poly.type
_entity_poly.pdbx_seq_one_letter_code
_entity_poly.pdbx_strand_id
1 'polypeptide(L)'
;MASSTRMDSAQAHVRPETTLADLRRAAGYRSSKDFAAVLGIPATTYSRYERTLADPDSGVPLRAAWAIADKLNCTIDAVVGRDAADDANGRDLNALYRSLSEDGKKRLDDFLLFLDFSDRLMATQAR
;
A
#
# COMPACT_ATOMS: atom_id res chain seq x y z
N MET A 1 -16.11 -44.64 3.96
CA MET A 1 -17.19 -43.75 3.49
C MET A 1 -16.97 -42.42 4.20
N ALA A 2 -16.06 -41.56 3.72
CA ALA A 2 -16.29 -40.45 2.77
C ALA A 2 -17.33 -39.44 3.33
N SER A 3 -17.11 -38.14 3.49
CA SER A 3 -16.10 -37.25 2.89
C SER A 3 -15.85 -36.03 3.78
N SER A 4 -14.57 -35.66 3.88
CA SER A 4 -14.09 -34.33 4.25
C SER A 4 -14.50 -33.32 3.18
N THR A 5 -15.01 -32.17 3.57
CA THR A 5 -14.81 -30.90 2.85
C THR A 5 -15.01 -29.74 3.83
N ARG A 6 -13.96 -29.43 4.60
CA ARG A 6 -13.78 -28.04 5.08
C ARG A 6 -13.16 -27.30 3.90
N MET A 7 -13.94 -26.44 3.24
CA MET A 7 -13.39 -25.45 2.32
C MET A 7 -12.69 -24.37 3.15
N ASP A 8 -11.54 -24.73 3.72
CA ASP A 8 -10.53 -23.77 4.16
C ASP A 8 -9.77 -23.36 2.90
N SER A 9 -10.30 -22.38 2.19
CA SER A 9 -9.65 -21.76 1.04
C SER A 9 -9.95 -20.26 1.02
N ALA A 10 -9.84 -19.63 2.20
CA ALA A 10 -9.57 -18.20 2.27
C ALA A 10 -8.05 -18.04 2.14
N GLN A 11 -7.63 -17.47 1.01
CA GLN A 11 -6.24 -17.23 0.68
C GLN A 11 -5.52 -16.61 1.88
N ALA A 12 -4.47 -17.29 2.34
CA ALA A 12 -3.62 -16.82 3.43
C ALA A 12 -3.11 -15.41 3.09
N HIS A 13 -3.57 -14.42 3.86
CA HIS A 13 -3.03 -13.07 3.81
C HIS A 13 -1.53 -13.13 4.10
N VAL A 14 -0.73 -12.68 3.13
CA VAL A 14 0.70 -12.51 3.32
C VAL A 14 0.88 -11.39 4.34
N ARG A 15 1.50 -11.73 5.47
CA ARG A 15 1.86 -10.83 6.57
C ARG A 15 2.73 -9.66 6.07
N PRO A 16 2.83 -8.54 6.81
CA PRO A 16 3.81 -7.49 6.51
C PRO A 16 5.19 -7.96 6.96
N GLU A 17 5.75 -8.92 6.23
CA GLU A 17 7.09 -9.48 6.48
C GLU A 17 7.95 -9.41 5.21
N THR A 18 7.57 -8.59 4.23
CA THR A 18 8.38 -8.42 3.01
C THR A 18 9.43 -7.36 3.28
N THR A 19 10.60 -7.80 3.75
CA THR A 19 11.72 -6.89 3.98
C THR A 19 12.20 -6.29 2.65
N LEU A 20 12.92 -5.16 2.68
CA LEU A 20 13.52 -4.58 1.47
C LEU A 20 14.42 -5.58 0.72
N ALA A 21 15.01 -6.55 1.44
CA ALA A 21 15.77 -7.64 0.85
C ALA A 21 14.89 -8.61 0.07
N ASP A 22 13.66 -8.85 0.51
CA ASP A 22 12.69 -9.70 -0.19
C ASP A 22 12.13 -9.00 -1.42
N LEU A 23 11.84 -7.70 -1.35
CA LEU A 23 11.46 -6.89 -2.51
C LEU A 23 12.57 -6.88 -3.58
N ARG A 24 13.83 -6.70 -3.16
CA ARG A 24 14.98 -6.77 -4.06
C ARG A 24 15.10 -8.13 -4.75
N ARG A 25 14.92 -9.23 -4.01
CA ARG A 25 14.96 -10.59 -4.56
C ARG A 25 13.80 -10.83 -5.53
N ALA A 26 12.60 -10.36 -5.20
CA ALA A 26 11.42 -10.46 -6.07
C ALA A 26 11.62 -9.69 -7.40
N ALA A 27 12.33 -8.56 -7.35
CA ALA A 27 12.73 -7.80 -8.54
C ALA A 27 13.89 -8.44 -9.34
N GLY A 28 14.41 -9.60 -8.92
CA GLY A 28 15.42 -10.36 -9.66
C GLY A 28 16.87 -10.00 -9.35
N TYR A 29 17.13 -9.13 -8.37
CA TYR A 29 18.50 -8.76 -8.00
C TYR A 29 19.10 -9.75 -6.99
N ARG A 30 20.27 -10.30 -7.33
CA ARG A 30 20.94 -11.34 -6.53
C ARG A 30 21.61 -10.79 -5.28
N SER A 31 22.17 -9.58 -5.34
CA SER A 31 22.85 -8.96 -4.19
C SER A 31 22.47 -7.50 -3.96
N SER A 32 22.61 -7.07 -2.71
CA SER A 32 22.44 -5.67 -2.30
C SER A 32 23.46 -4.75 -2.98
N LYS A 33 24.65 -5.28 -3.33
CA LYS A 33 25.69 -4.55 -4.06
C LYS A 33 25.28 -4.26 -5.50
N ASP A 34 24.72 -5.26 -6.18
CA ASP A 34 24.26 -5.11 -7.57
C ASP A 34 23.13 -4.08 -7.65
N PHE A 35 22.20 -4.14 -6.69
CA PHE A 35 21.11 -3.19 -6.63
C PHE A 35 21.56 -1.76 -6.24
N ALA A 36 22.51 -1.64 -5.30
CA ALA A 36 23.12 -0.36 -4.96
C ALA A 36 23.83 0.30 -6.16
N ALA A 37 24.49 -0.50 -7.01
CA ALA A 37 25.11 -0.01 -8.24
C ALA A 37 24.08 0.54 -9.23
N VAL A 38 22.91 -0.09 -9.36
CA VAL A 38 21.80 0.39 -10.20
C VAL A 38 21.20 1.70 -9.65
N LEU A 39 21.13 1.83 -8.33
CA LEU A 39 20.66 3.04 -7.66
C LEU A 39 21.72 4.16 -7.61
N GLY A 40 22.98 3.88 -7.94
CA GLY A 40 24.08 4.84 -7.86
C GLY A 40 24.46 5.22 -6.44
N ILE A 41 24.19 4.37 -5.44
CA ILE A 41 24.53 4.61 -4.03
C ILE A 41 25.60 3.63 -3.54
N PRO A 42 26.38 3.99 -2.50
CA PRO A 42 27.32 3.05 -1.90
C PRO A 42 26.61 1.80 -1.36
N ALA A 43 27.20 0.63 -1.59
CA ALA A 43 26.63 -0.65 -1.13
C ALA A 43 26.43 -0.69 0.40
N THR A 44 27.32 -0.05 1.15
CA THR A 44 27.23 0.07 2.62
C THR A 44 26.01 0.89 3.07
N THR A 45 25.64 1.92 2.29
CA THR A 45 24.46 2.75 2.52
C THR A 45 23.20 1.93 2.26
N TYR A 46 23.14 1.22 1.13
CA TYR A 46 21.98 0.39 0.81
C TYR A 46 21.79 -0.76 1.82
N SER A 47 22.87 -1.44 2.22
CA SER A 47 22.81 -2.47 3.26
C SER A 47 22.48 -1.92 4.65
N ARG A 48 22.67 -0.62 4.91
CA ARG A 48 22.12 0.03 6.11
C ARG A 48 20.61 0.13 5.99
N TYR A 49 20.09 0.57 4.84
CA TYR A 49 18.65 0.70 4.62
C TYR A 49 17.94 -0.64 4.78
N GLU A 50 18.43 -1.72 4.16
CA GLU A 50 17.84 -3.06 4.33
C GLU A 50 17.75 -3.52 5.80
N ARG A 51 18.64 -3.04 6.69
CA ARG A 51 18.65 -3.40 8.11
C ARG A 51 17.85 -2.49 9.01
N THR A 52 17.70 -1.22 8.63
CA THR A 52 17.18 -0.18 9.53
C THR A 52 15.79 0.28 9.15
N LEU A 53 15.32 0.05 7.93
CA LEU A 53 14.11 0.70 7.41
C LEU A 53 12.78 0.32 8.11
N ALA A 54 12.77 -0.74 8.93
CA ALA A 54 11.64 -1.04 9.83
C ALA A 54 11.55 -0.08 11.04
N ASP A 55 12.59 0.72 11.27
CA ASP A 55 12.67 1.72 12.33
C ASP A 55 12.22 3.09 11.78
N PRO A 56 11.20 3.74 12.38
CA PRO A 56 10.77 5.09 12.01
C PRO A 56 11.91 6.14 12.03
N ASP A 57 12.94 5.92 12.86
CA ASP A 57 14.11 6.81 12.99
C ASP A 57 15.30 6.41 12.11
N SER A 58 15.13 5.44 11.21
CA SER A 58 16.17 4.89 10.33
C SER A 58 16.82 5.89 9.38
N GLY A 59 16.23 7.09 9.23
CA GLY A 59 16.85 8.22 8.56
C GLY A 59 17.06 8.00 7.06
N VAL A 60 16.28 7.13 6.42
CA VAL A 60 16.33 6.97 4.96
C VAL A 60 15.81 8.23 4.29
N PRO A 61 16.63 8.91 3.46
CA PRO A 61 16.18 10.10 2.77
C PRO A 61 15.00 9.78 1.85
N LEU A 62 13.96 10.61 1.85
CA LEU A 62 12.76 10.43 1.02
C LEU A 62 13.09 10.19 -0.46
N ARG A 63 14.12 10.88 -0.98
CA ARG A 63 14.61 10.69 -2.36
C ARG A 63 15.12 9.28 -2.63
N ALA A 64 15.77 8.65 -1.66
CA ALA A 64 16.25 7.28 -1.79
C ALA A 64 15.08 6.29 -1.73
N ALA A 65 14.13 6.49 -0.81
CA ALA A 65 12.93 5.65 -0.71
C ALA A 65 12.11 5.67 -2.02
N TRP A 66 11.92 6.85 -2.61
CA TRP A 66 11.22 6.98 -3.89
C TRP A 66 11.97 6.27 -5.04
N ALA A 67 13.28 6.51 -5.18
CA ALA A 67 14.07 5.85 -6.23
C ALA A 67 14.06 4.31 -6.10
N ILE A 68 14.03 3.80 -4.87
CA ILE A 68 13.90 2.36 -4.60
C ILE A 68 12.51 1.86 -5.01
N ALA A 69 11.44 2.57 -4.65
CA ALA A 69 10.07 2.21 -5.00
C ALA A 69 9.87 2.12 -6.52
N ASP A 70 10.35 3.12 -7.26
CA ASP A 70 10.28 3.15 -8.73
C ASP A 70 11.04 1.96 -9.35
N LYS A 71 12.21 1.60 -8.80
CA LYS A 71 13.04 0.49 -9.32
C LYS A 71 12.53 -0.89 -8.94
N LEU A 72 11.86 -1.03 -7.82
CA LEU A 72 11.24 -2.26 -7.36
C LEU A 72 9.79 -2.39 -7.82
N ASN A 73 9.26 -1.37 -8.52
CA ASN A 73 7.88 -1.29 -9.00
C ASN A 73 6.86 -1.56 -7.87
N CYS A 74 7.11 -0.98 -6.69
CA CYS A 74 6.26 -1.10 -5.51
C CYS A 74 5.88 0.29 -4.96
N THR A 75 4.91 0.33 -4.05
CA THR A 75 4.52 1.58 -3.39
C THR A 75 5.58 2.02 -2.39
N ILE A 76 5.67 3.32 -2.14
CA ILE A 76 6.59 3.85 -1.13
C ILE A 76 6.28 3.29 0.26
N ASP A 77 5.00 3.05 0.57
CA ASP A 77 4.56 2.44 1.83
C ASP A 77 5.17 1.05 2.02
N ALA A 78 5.21 0.24 0.96
CA ALA A 78 5.87 -1.07 0.97
C ALA A 78 7.40 -0.97 1.17
N VAL A 79 8.03 0.09 0.66
CA VAL A 79 9.47 0.33 0.86
C VAL A 79 9.76 0.72 2.31
N VAL A 80 8.96 1.62 2.91
CA VAL A 80 9.19 2.10 4.28
C VAL A 80 8.64 1.17 5.37
N GLY A 81 8.11 0.00 4.98
CA GLY A 81 7.52 -0.95 5.93
C GLY A 81 6.27 -0.40 6.63
N ARG A 82 5.58 0.55 5.99
CA ARG A 82 4.28 1.03 6.45
C ARG A 82 3.23 0.13 5.84
N ASP A 83 2.42 -0.49 6.70
CA ASP A 83 1.25 -1.23 6.23
C ASP A 83 0.42 -0.29 5.36
N ALA A 84 0.09 -0.75 4.15
CA ALA A 84 -0.97 -0.13 3.36
C ALA A 84 -2.17 0.00 4.30
N ALA A 85 -2.74 1.20 4.38
CA ALA A 85 -3.83 1.49 5.32
C ALA A 85 -4.85 0.36 5.22
N ASP A 86 -5.04 -0.37 6.32
CA ASP A 86 -5.86 -1.57 6.37
C ASP A 86 -7.32 -1.20 6.06
N ASP A 87 -7.69 -1.21 4.78
CA ASP A 87 -9.05 -1.05 4.30
C ASP A 87 -9.84 -2.36 4.41
N ALA A 88 -9.30 -3.37 5.10
CA ALA A 88 -9.94 -4.67 5.37
C ALA A 88 -11.27 -4.58 6.13
N ASN A 89 -11.65 -3.41 6.65
CA ASN A 89 -12.94 -3.20 7.32
C ASN A 89 -13.97 -2.44 6.46
N GLY A 90 -13.66 -2.12 5.22
CA GLY A 90 -14.52 -1.36 4.31
C GLY A 90 -14.68 -2.04 2.95
N ARG A 91 -15.86 -1.88 2.34
CA ARG A 91 -16.00 -2.08 0.89
C ARG A 91 -15.01 -1.11 0.22
N ASP A 92 -14.16 -1.58 -0.70
CA ASP A 92 -13.27 -0.69 -1.47
C ASP A 92 -14.11 0.25 -2.35
N LEU A 93 -14.42 1.42 -1.79
CA LEU A 93 -15.24 2.44 -2.44
C LEU A 93 -14.57 2.99 -3.69
N ASN A 94 -13.24 3.00 -3.75
CA ASN A 94 -12.51 3.47 -4.91
C ASN A 94 -12.61 2.48 -6.07
N ALA A 95 -12.46 1.18 -5.82
CA ALA A 95 -12.70 0.16 -6.85
C ALA A 95 -14.15 0.16 -7.33
N LEU A 96 -15.12 0.31 -6.41
CA LEU A 96 -16.54 0.42 -6.78
C LEU A 96 -16.83 1.68 -7.59
N TYR A 97 -16.25 2.83 -7.23
CA TYR A 97 -16.40 4.06 -8.00
C TYR A 97 -15.81 3.91 -9.41
N ARG A 98 -14.64 3.28 -9.53
CA ARG A 98 -13.99 3.05 -10.83
C ARG A 98 -14.78 2.11 -11.74
N SER A 99 -15.55 1.17 -11.19
CA SER A 99 -16.38 0.25 -11.98
C SER A 99 -17.73 0.84 -12.42
N LEU A 100 -18.12 2.01 -11.90
CA LEU A 100 -19.32 2.71 -12.35
C LEU A 100 -19.13 3.32 -13.75
N SER A 101 -20.23 3.44 -14.48
CA SER A 101 -20.29 4.28 -15.69
C SER A 101 -20.13 5.77 -15.33
N GLU A 102 -19.82 6.61 -16.31
CA GLU A 102 -19.71 8.06 -16.11
C GLU A 102 -21.01 8.68 -15.55
N ASP A 103 -22.17 8.23 -16.03
CA ASP A 103 -23.47 8.62 -15.46
C ASP A 103 -23.64 8.16 -14.01
N GLY A 104 -23.14 6.96 -13.69
CA GLY A 104 -23.16 6.42 -12.34
C GLY A 104 -22.29 7.23 -11.37
N LYS A 105 -21.10 7.64 -11.81
CA LYS A 105 -20.19 8.50 -11.05
C LYS A 105 -20.82 9.86 -10.79
N LYS A 106 -21.40 10.49 -11.81
CA LYS A 106 -22.09 11.78 -11.67
C LYS A 106 -23.23 11.71 -10.65
N ARG A 107 -24.04 10.65 -10.68
CA ARG A 107 -25.13 10.46 -9.71
C ARG A 107 -24.63 10.26 -8.29
N LEU A 108 -23.51 9.55 -8.13
CA LEU A 108 -22.88 9.40 -6.82
C LEU A 108 -22.39 10.76 -6.30
N ASP A 109 -21.74 11.55 -7.15
CA ASP A 109 -21.26 12.89 -6.79
C ASP A 109 -22.43 13.80 -6.39
N ASP A 110 -23.52 13.81 -7.17
CA ASP A 110 -24.75 14.55 -6.85
C ASP A 110 -25.35 14.12 -5.49
N PHE A 111 -25.31 12.82 -5.18
CA PHE A 111 -25.80 12.28 -3.91
C PHE A 111 -24.89 12.65 -2.72
N LEU A 112 -23.58 12.64 -2.90
CA LEU A 112 -22.62 13.07 -1.87
C LEU A 112 -22.80 14.54 -1.52
N LEU A 113 -23.03 15.40 -2.52
CA LEU A 113 -23.34 16.82 -2.31
C LEU A 113 -24.64 17.00 -1.52
N PHE A 114 -25.66 16.20 -1.81
CA PHE A 114 -26.91 16.22 -1.05
C PHE A 114 -26.73 15.81 0.41
N LEU A 115 -25.92 14.78 0.68
CA LEU A 115 -25.62 14.34 2.04
C LEU A 115 -24.87 15.41 2.84
N ASP A 116 -23.82 16.01 2.27
CA ASP A 116 -23.07 17.10 2.92
C ASP A 116 -23.98 18.30 3.22
N PHE A 117 -24.86 18.67 2.29
CA PHE A 117 -25.85 19.71 2.52
C PHE A 117 -26.82 19.36 3.66
N SER A 118 -27.33 18.13 3.67
CA SER A 118 -28.28 17.64 4.67
C SER A 118 -27.66 17.62 6.06
N ASP A 119 -26.42 17.14 6.19
CA ASP A 119 -25.70 17.08 7.47
C ASP A 119 -25.45 18.48 8.03
N ARG A 120 -25.05 19.44 7.19
CA ARG A 120 -24.88 20.84 7.60
C ARG A 120 -26.19 21.46 8.04
N LEU A 121 -27.28 21.19 7.32
CA LEU A 121 -28.60 21.70 7.67
C LEU A 121 -29.08 21.15 9.02
N MET A 122 -28.91 19.84 9.25
CA MET A 122 -29.26 19.21 10.52
C MET A 122 -28.39 19.70 11.68
N ALA A 123 -27.08 19.89 11.46
CA ALA A 123 -26.17 20.46 12.46
C ALA A 123 -26.52 21.91 12.84
N THR A 124 -27.14 22.66 11.93
CA THR A 124 -27.59 24.04 12.17
C THR A 124 -28.92 24.09 12.94
N GLN A 125 -29.80 23.10 12.75
CA GLN A 125 -31.07 22.97 13.47
C GLN A 125 -30.94 22.38 14.87
N ALA A 126 -29.84 21.69 15.16
CA ALA A 126 -29.55 21.11 16.48
C ALA A 126 -28.85 22.07 17.47
N ARG A 127 -28.61 23.33 17.09
CA ARG A 127 -28.08 24.41 17.93
C ARG A 127 -29.17 25.40 18.30
#